data_AF-A0A2V8GYK8-F1
#
_entry.id   AF-A0A2V8GYK8-F1
#
_cell.length_a   1.000
_cell.length_b   1.000
_cell.length_c   1.000
_cell.angle_alpha   90.00
_cell.angle_beta   90.00
_cell.angle_gamma   90.00
#
_symmetry.space_group_name_H-M   'P 1'
#
loop_
_entity.id
_entity.type
_entity.pdbx_description
1 polymer ?
#
loop_
_entity_poly.entity_id
_entity_poly.type
_entity_poly.pdbx_seq_one_letter_code
_entity_poly.pdbx_strand_id
1 'polypeptide(L)'
;MKMSHRFFISAGTLAIRIAFLSAAFVPVTGQAQTSGAATWTPPKATYSPPRTPWGDPDLQGVWDYQSRIPMQRPAQFKDKPTLTEAELAQLAKTPPNQDSCGVGTRQDVACTPEQLADIGAYNEFWNNRNFLADNRTSLIVDPPDGRLPPMMPEAQKRQAEIQKTIGTFDRQRYDSWEDFPTVTRCIAEHTPNGPQGYNSGTLITQSPGWIVMFRERLDTRIIPLDKRPHIDDH
;
A
#
# COMPACT_ATOMS: atom_id res chain seq x y z
N MET A 1 -23.11 -52.63 41.57
CA MET A 1 -22.52 -53.65 42.45
C MET A 1 -21.17 -53.12 42.95
N LYS A 2 -21.03 -53.02 44.28
CA LYS A 2 -19.84 -52.95 45.18
C LYS A 2 -18.44 -52.67 44.57
N MET A 3 -17.47 -52.01 45.20
CA MET A 3 -17.22 -51.38 46.51
C MET A 3 -15.79 -50.79 46.35
N SER A 4 -15.54 -49.52 46.69
CA SER A 4 -14.72 -49.09 47.85
C SER A 4 -13.56 -50.01 48.26
N HIS A 5 -12.34 -49.45 48.37
CA HIS A 5 -11.54 -49.51 49.62
C HIS A 5 -10.52 -48.37 49.69
N ARG A 6 -10.65 -47.59 50.76
CA ARG A 6 -9.64 -46.68 51.32
C ARG A 6 -8.78 -47.47 52.30
N PHE A 7 -7.49 -47.15 52.41
CA PHE A 7 -6.72 -47.40 53.64
C PHE A 7 -5.91 -46.16 54.01
N PHE A 8 -6.19 -45.68 55.22
CA PHE A 8 -5.40 -44.72 55.99
C PHE A 8 -4.35 -45.50 56.78
N ILE A 9 -3.10 -45.02 56.82
CA ILE A 9 -2.24 -45.15 58.00
C ILE A 9 -1.59 -43.79 58.29
N SER A 10 -1.67 -43.44 59.55
CA SER A 10 -1.34 -42.18 60.22
C SER A 10 0.13 -42.06 60.60
N ALA A 11 0.57 -40.79 60.64
CA ALA A 11 1.38 -40.11 61.66
C ALA A 11 2.73 -40.69 62.13
N GLY A 12 3.76 -39.85 62.11
CA GLY A 12 4.92 -40.01 62.98
C GLY A 12 6.20 -39.33 62.48
N THR A 13 6.33 -38.04 62.79
CA THR A 13 7.54 -37.19 62.84
C THR A 13 8.92 -37.89 62.87
N LEU A 14 9.88 -37.43 62.04
CA LEU A 14 11.23 -37.08 62.53
C LEU A 14 11.99 -36.17 61.55
N ALA A 15 12.87 -35.35 62.12
CA ALA A 15 13.47 -34.17 61.55
C ALA A 15 14.84 -34.41 60.88
N ILE A 16 15.33 -33.35 60.22
CA ILE A 16 16.75 -32.96 60.00
C ILE A 16 17.46 -33.40 58.69
N ARG A 17 17.59 -32.38 57.81
CA ARG A 17 18.76 -31.91 57.01
C ARG A 17 19.47 -32.82 55.99
N ILE A 18 19.33 -32.45 54.71
CA ILE A 18 20.41 -32.31 53.69
C ILE A 18 19.96 -31.16 52.74
N ALA A 19 20.35 -29.90 52.93
CA ALA A 19 21.57 -29.25 52.42
C ALA A 19 21.72 -29.28 50.87
N PHE A 20 21.41 -28.13 50.26
CA PHE A 20 21.96 -27.55 49.03
C PHE A 20 21.97 -28.38 47.73
N LEU A 21 21.14 -27.96 46.75
CA LEU A 21 21.50 -27.70 45.33
C LEU A 21 20.24 -27.71 44.46
N SER A 22 19.73 -26.55 44.05
CA SER A 22 19.07 -26.40 42.73
C SER A 22 18.83 -24.93 42.38
N ALA A 23 19.66 -24.45 41.45
CA ALA A 23 19.40 -23.46 40.40
C ALA A 23 18.58 -22.20 40.74
N ALA A 24 19.28 -21.07 40.80
CA ALA A 24 18.70 -19.76 40.56
C ALA A 24 18.01 -19.76 39.18
N PHE A 25 16.68 -19.66 39.17
CA PHE A 25 15.94 -19.20 38.00
C PHE A 25 16.26 -17.71 37.79
N VAL A 26 17.25 -17.42 36.96
CA VAL A 26 17.41 -16.07 36.41
C VAL A 26 16.32 -15.94 35.34
N PRO A 27 15.35 -15.02 35.49
CA PRO A 27 14.44 -14.74 34.39
C PRO A 27 15.26 -14.13 33.26
N VAL A 28 15.41 -14.86 32.16
CA VAL A 28 15.90 -14.32 30.88
C VAL A 28 14.77 -13.49 30.28
N THR A 29 14.44 -12.39 30.92
CA THR A 29 13.61 -11.31 30.37
C THR A 29 14.58 -10.26 29.86
N GLY A 30 14.87 -10.27 28.55
CA GLY A 30 15.73 -9.23 27.97
C GLY A 30 16.42 -9.51 26.63
N GLN A 31 16.28 -10.70 26.04
CA GLN A 31 16.81 -10.99 24.70
C GLN A 31 15.70 -10.98 23.63
N ALA A 32 14.91 -9.90 23.61
CA ALA A 32 14.34 -9.48 22.34
C ALA A 32 15.35 -8.51 21.73
N GLN A 33 16.21 -9.00 20.83
CA GLN A 33 16.85 -8.12 19.85
C GLN A 33 15.71 -7.55 19.02
N THR A 34 15.19 -6.39 19.43
CA THR A 34 14.54 -5.49 18.50
C THR A 34 15.59 -5.23 17.44
N SER A 35 15.41 -5.85 16.28
CA SER A 35 16.16 -5.48 15.09
C SER A 35 15.88 -4.00 14.92
N GLY A 36 16.83 -3.16 15.33
CA GLY A 36 16.65 -1.71 15.29
C GLY A 36 16.30 -1.37 13.85
N ALA A 37 15.06 -0.94 13.62
CA ALA A 37 14.70 -0.35 12.35
C ALA A 37 15.72 0.76 12.13
N ALA A 38 16.55 0.64 11.09
CA ALA A 38 17.54 1.65 10.78
C ALA A 38 16.80 2.98 10.73
N THR A 39 17.21 3.94 11.56
CA THR A 39 16.59 5.26 11.61
C THR A 39 16.72 5.89 10.24
N TRP A 40 15.61 5.90 9.50
CA TRP A 40 15.56 6.48 8.16
C TRP A 40 15.92 7.96 8.26
N THR A 41 17.01 8.35 7.60
CA THR A 41 17.44 9.74 7.53
C THR A 41 17.10 10.25 6.13
N PRO A 42 16.11 11.14 5.98
CA PRO A 42 15.76 11.66 4.66
C PRO A 42 16.96 12.35 4.02
N PRO A 43 17.17 12.20 2.70
CA PRO A 43 18.18 12.96 1.98
C PRO A 43 17.93 14.46 2.11
N LYS A 44 19.00 15.25 2.14
CA LYS A 44 18.93 16.71 2.25
C LYS A 44 18.20 17.27 1.03
N ALA A 45 17.04 17.90 1.24
CA ALA A 45 16.29 18.54 0.17
C ALA A 45 17.10 19.69 -0.44
N THR A 46 17.33 19.62 -1.76
CA THR A 46 17.99 20.67 -2.55
C THR A 46 16.99 21.57 -3.28
N TYR A 47 15.72 21.16 -3.32
CA TYR A 47 14.64 21.88 -3.98
C TYR A 47 13.93 22.84 -3.01
N SER A 48 13.74 24.08 -3.44
CA SER A 48 12.89 25.06 -2.76
C SER A 48 11.60 25.22 -3.56
N PRO A 49 10.43 24.82 -3.02
CA PRO A 49 9.18 24.98 -3.75
C PRO A 49 8.82 26.46 -3.90
N PRO A 50 8.05 26.82 -4.95
CA PRO A 50 7.39 28.12 -4.98
C PRO A 50 6.51 28.30 -3.74
N ARG A 51 6.22 29.55 -3.39
CA ARG A 51 5.41 29.89 -2.22
C ARG A 51 4.17 30.66 -2.61
N THR A 52 3.09 30.39 -1.89
CA THR A 52 1.85 31.18 -1.93
C THR A 52 2.09 32.60 -1.41
N PRO A 53 1.18 33.56 -1.66
CA PRO A 53 1.29 34.92 -1.13
C PRO A 53 1.36 35.00 0.41
N TRP A 54 0.88 33.99 1.13
CA TRP A 54 0.95 33.89 2.59
C TRP A 54 2.13 33.05 3.10
N GLY A 55 2.99 32.55 2.21
CA GLY A 55 4.28 31.96 2.57
C GLY A 55 4.33 30.42 2.65
N ASP A 56 3.20 29.72 2.49
CA ASP A 56 3.18 28.25 2.42
C ASP A 56 3.77 27.75 1.09
N PRO A 57 4.34 26.53 1.02
CA PRO A 57 4.64 25.87 -0.25
C PRO A 57 3.41 25.84 -1.17
N ASP A 58 3.58 26.31 -2.39
CA ASP A 58 2.53 26.33 -3.39
C ASP A 58 2.45 24.96 -4.08
N LEU A 59 1.38 24.24 -3.78
CA LEU A 59 1.01 22.93 -4.31
C LEU A 59 -0.19 23.05 -5.26
N GLN A 60 -0.68 24.25 -5.54
CA GLN A 60 -1.86 24.45 -6.35
C GLN A 60 -1.65 23.99 -7.79
N GLY A 61 -2.73 23.57 -8.42
CA GLY A 61 -2.74 23.18 -9.83
C GLY A 61 -3.39 21.83 -10.06
N VAL A 62 -3.38 21.42 -11.33
CA VAL A 62 -3.85 20.09 -11.74
C VAL A 62 -2.66 19.16 -11.76
N TRP A 63 -2.70 18.18 -10.88
CA TRP A 63 -1.72 17.11 -10.78
C TRP A 63 -2.27 15.87 -11.46
N ASP A 64 -1.42 15.21 -12.24
CA ASP A 64 -1.72 13.94 -12.87
C ASP A 64 -0.67 12.92 -12.45
N TYR A 65 -1.13 11.81 -11.89
CA TYR A 65 -0.29 10.69 -11.47
C TYR A 65 -0.37 9.49 -12.43
N GLN A 66 -0.84 9.70 -13.67
CA GLN A 66 -0.61 8.76 -14.76
C GLN A 66 0.89 8.52 -14.95
N SER A 67 1.30 7.27 -14.88
CA SER A 67 2.71 6.92 -15.05
C SER A 67 2.89 5.49 -15.54
N ARG A 68 3.82 5.32 -16.50
CA ARG A 68 4.37 3.99 -16.85
C ARG A 68 5.52 3.57 -15.96
N ILE A 69 6.04 4.49 -15.15
CA ILE A 69 7.09 4.19 -14.18
C ILE A 69 6.42 3.41 -13.04
N PRO A 70 6.88 2.18 -12.76
CA PRO A 70 6.28 1.37 -11.70
C PRO A 70 6.54 2.02 -10.33
N MET A 71 5.62 1.81 -9.38
CA MET A 71 5.80 2.31 -8.02
C MET A 71 7.11 1.79 -7.41
N GLN A 72 7.34 0.48 -7.49
CA GLN A 72 8.53 -0.19 -6.98
C GLN A 72 9.46 -0.59 -8.13
N ARG A 73 10.78 -0.56 -7.89
CA ARG A 73 11.78 -0.95 -8.87
C ARG A 73 11.66 -2.43 -9.23
N PRO A 74 11.49 -2.76 -10.52
CA PRO A 74 11.52 -4.14 -10.98
C PRO A 74 12.88 -4.80 -10.70
N ALA A 75 12.88 -6.11 -10.49
CA ALA A 75 14.10 -6.86 -10.17
C ALA A 75 15.19 -6.73 -11.25
N GLN A 76 14.79 -6.64 -12.53
CA GLN A 76 15.73 -6.43 -13.64
C GLN A 76 16.47 -5.09 -13.59
N PHE A 77 16.00 -4.14 -12.78
CA PHE A 77 16.59 -2.82 -12.62
C PHE A 77 17.16 -2.57 -11.21
N LYS A 78 17.34 -3.58 -10.36
CA LYS A 78 17.74 -3.46 -8.94
C LYS A 78 18.76 -2.34 -8.67
N ASP A 79 19.87 -2.35 -9.41
CA ASP A 79 21.01 -1.42 -9.25
C ASP A 79 21.03 -0.32 -10.33
N LYS A 80 19.91 -0.12 -11.00
CA LYS A 80 19.74 0.79 -12.13
C LYS A 80 18.58 1.76 -11.85
N PRO A 81 18.83 2.86 -11.13
CA PRO A 81 17.79 3.83 -10.78
C PRO A 81 17.26 4.59 -12.00
N THR A 82 18.03 4.68 -13.07
CA THR A 82 17.65 5.35 -14.32
C THR A 82 18.01 4.54 -15.55
N LEU A 83 17.21 4.70 -16.60
CA LEU A 83 17.41 4.18 -17.94
C LEU A 83 18.20 5.19 -18.78
N THR A 84 18.96 4.68 -19.74
CA THR A 84 19.54 5.51 -20.80
C THR A 84 18.45 5.90 -21.80
N GLU A 85 18.70 6.92 -22.62
CA GLU A 85 17.78 7.33 -23.69
C GLU A 85 17.48 6.19 -24.67
N ALA A 86 18.49 5.37 -25.01
CA ALA A 86 18.31 4.22 -25.88
C ALA A 86 17.39 3.15 -25.27
N GLU A 87 17.51 2.90 -23.96
CA GLU A 87 16.66 1.95 -23.25
C GLU A 87 15.24 2.46 -23.09
N LEU A 88 15.06 3.76 -22.87
CA LEU A 88 13.73 4.39 -22.87
C LEU A 88 13.08 4.34 -24.24
N ALA A 89 13.84 4.63 -25.30
CA ALA A 89 13.34 4.51 -26.66
C ALA A 89 12.93 3.05 -26.96
N GLN A 90 13.66 2.06 -26.44
CA GLN A 90 13.27 0.67 -26.58
C GLN A 90 12.04 0.32 -25.74
N LEU A 91 11.93 0.83 -24.52
CA LEU A 91 10.77 0.61 -23.65
C LEU A 91 9.51 1.29 -24.20
N ALA A 92 9.64 2.46 -24.81
CA ALA A 92 8.55 3.18 -25.48
C ALA A 92 8.00 2.40 -26.68
N LYS A 93 8.83 1.63 -27.38
CA LYS A 93 8.42 0.74 -28.48
C LYS A 93 7.65 -0.49 -28.01
N THR A 94 7.71 -0.84 -26.73
CA THR A 94 6.89 -1.89 -26.14
C THR A 94 5.67 -1.22 -25.52
N PRO A 95 4.56 -0.99 -26.24
CA PRO A 95 3.34 -0.49 -25.63
C PRO A 95 2.95 -1.44 -24.49
N PRO A 96 2.41 -0.95 -23.35
CA PRO A 96 2.15 -1.76 -22.17
C PRO A 96 0.84 -2.54 -22.35
N ASN A 97 0.64 -3.00 -23.59
CA ASN A 97 -0.61 -3.09 -24.28
C ASN A 97 -1.52 -4.12 -23.60
N GLN A 98 -2.59 -3.61 -22.98
CA GLN A 98 -3.66 -4.44 -22.45
C GLN A 98 -4.76 -4.70 -23.49
N ASP A 99 -4.68 -4.07 -24.67
CA ASP A 99 -5.61 -4.34 -25.76
C ASP A 99 -5.39 -5.78 -26.22
N SER A 100 -6.47 -6.55 -26.23
CA SER A 100 -6.45 -7.94 -26.68
C SER A 100 -6.26 -8.01 -28.20
N CYS A 101 -7.08 -7.27 -28.94
CA CYS A 101 -7.19 -7.28 -30.40
C CYS A 101 -8.13 -6.15 -30.88
N GLY A 102 -8.09 -5.77 -32.15
CA GLY A 102 -9.11 -4.97 -32.85
C GLY A 102 -9.38 -3.54 -32.35
N VAL A 103 -8.79 -3.12 -31.23
CA VAL A 103 -9.03 -1.83 -30.57
C VAL A 103 -7.71 -1.18 -30.14
N GLY A 104 -7.78 0.11 -29.82
CA GLY A 104 -6.65 0.86 -29.24
C GLY A 104 -5.42 0.81 -30.14
N THR A 105 -4.37 0.18 -29.64
CA THR A 105 -3.05 0.00 -30.28
C THR A 105 -2.90 -1.33 -31.04
N ARG A 106 -3.93 -2.20 -31.08
CA ARG A 106 -3.95 -3.48 -31.83
C ARG A 106 -5.03 -3.54 -32.90
N GLN A 107 -5.33 -2.42 -33.55
CA GLN A 107 -6.39 -2.35 -34.58
C GLN A 107 -6.18 -3.31 -35.74
N ASP A 108 -4.94 -3.70 -36.01
CA ASP A 108 -4.51 -4.64 -37.06
C ASP A 108 -4.53 -6.11 -36.63
N VAL A 109 -4.77 -6.40 -35.35
CA VAL A 109 -4.86 -7.76 -34.83
C VAL A 109 -6.32 -8.19 -34.80
N ALA A 110 -6.67 -9.21 -35.58
CA ALA A 110 -8.03 -9.76 -35.59
C ALA A 110 -8.39 -10.40 -34.24
N CYS A 111 -9.60 -10.13 -33.76
CA CYS A 111 -10.12 -10.76 -32.56
C CYS A 111 -10.66 -12.16 -32.83
N THR A 112 -10.47 -13.08 -31.88
CA THR A 112 -11.22 -14.34 -31.86
C THR A 112 -12.67 -14.10 -31.40
N PRO A 113 -13.62 -15.02 -31.69
CA PRO A 113 -14.98 -14.91 -31.20
C PRO A 113 -15.08 -14.76 -29.67
N GLU A 114 -14.20 -15.44 -28.91
CA GLU A 114 -14.16 -15.34 -27.44
C GLU A 114 -13.70 -13.95 -26.98
N GLN A 115 -12.71 -13.36 -27.68
CA GLN A 115 -12.24 -12.00 -27.38
C GLN A 115 -13.27 -10.94 -27.74
N LEU A 116 -14.10 -11.18 -28.77
CA LEU A 116 -15.23 -10.31 -29.11
C LEU A 116 -16.38 -10.42 -28.10
N ALA A 117 -16.54 -11.58 -27.46
CA ALA A 117 -17.53 -11.80 -26.41
C ALA A 117 -17.09 -11.21 -25.05
N ASP A 118 -15.79 -11.02 -24.85
CA ASP A 118 -15.24 -10.32 -23.70
C ASP A 118 -15.34 -8.81 -23.90
N ILE A 119 -16.21 -8.16 -23.13
CA ILE A 119 -16.33 -6.69 -23.09
C ILE A 119 -15.07 -6.00 -22.56
N GLY A 120 -14.16 -6.75 -21.93
CA GLY A 120 -12.84 -6.28 -21.53
C GLY A 120 -12.87 -5.15 -20.49
N ALA A 121 -11.72 -4.51 -20.32
CA ALA A 121 -11.55 -3.28 -19.54
C ALA A 121 -11.23 -2.10 -20.47
N TYR A 122 -10.97 -0.92 -19.90
CA TYR A 122 -10.53 0.25 -20.66
C TYR A 122 -9.28 -0.08 -21.50
N ASN A 123 -9.36 0.23 -22.80
CA ASN A 123 -8.26 0.08 -23.75
C ASN A 123 -7.19 1.18 -23.58
N GLU A 124 -6.11 1.08 -24.34
CA GLU A 124 -4.97 2.01 -24.21
C GLU A 124 -5.29 3.46 -24.59
N PHE A 125 -6.37 3.70 -25.35
CA PHE A 125 -6.86 5.05 -25.63
C PHE A 125 -7.25 5.78 -24.34
N TRP A 126 -7.88 5.09 -23.39
CA TRP A 126 -8.25 5.64 -22.08
C TRP A 126 -7.11 5.60 -21.07
N ASN A 127 -6.18 4.64 -21.22
CA ASN A 127 -5.02 4.48 -20.36
C ASN A 127 -3.81 5.26 -20.87
N ASN A 128 -3.92 6.58 -21.01
CA ASN A 128 -2.80 7.42 -21.46
C ASN A 128 -1.70 7.52 -20.39
N ARG A 129 -0.90 6.46 -20.26
CA ARG A 129 0.23 6.43 -19.35
C ARG A 129 1.40 7.09 -20.07
N ASN A 130 1.55 8.40 -19.89
CA ASN A 130 2.80 9.03 -20.26
C ASN A 130 3.91 8.47 -19.35
N PHE A 131 5.09 8.17 -19.91
CA PHE A 131 6.27 8.06 -19.06
C PHE A 131 6.45 9.46 -18.46
N LEU A 132 6.40 9.59 -17.13
CA LEU A 132 6.89 10.81 -16.49
C LEU A 132 8.27 11.10 -17.07
N ALA A 133 8.53 12.37 -17.38
CA ALA A 133 9.63 12.80 -18.25
C ALA A 133 11.04 12.47 -17.72
N ASP A 134 11.16 11.88 -16.53
CA ASP A 134 12.43 11.48 -15.97
C ASP A 134 12.69 9.98 -16.15
N ASN A 135 13.93 9.67 -16.50
CA ASN A 135 14.38 8.36 -16.93
C ASN A 135 14.39 7.30 -15.82
N ARG A 136 13.69 7.49 -14.70
CA ARG A 136 13.75 6.63 -13.52
C ARG A 136 13.05 5.28 -13.73
N THR A 137 13.53 4.27 -13.02
CA THR A 137 12.98 2.90 -13.06
C THR A 137 11.97 2.60 -11.95
N SER A 138 11.74 3.54 -11.03
CA SER A 138 10.76 3.45 -9.94
C SER A 138 10.29 4.84 -9.49
N LEU A 139 9.06 4.96 -9.01
CA LEU A 139 8.57 6.19 -8.34
C LEU A 139 9.16 6.34 -6.94
N ILE A 140 9.37 5.23 -6.23
CA ILE A 140 10.08 5.24 -4.95
C ILE A 140 11.55 5.55 -5.24
N VAL A 141 12.01 6.66 -4.66
CA VAL A 141 13.42 7.11 -4.72
C VAL A 141 14.18 6.69 -3.47
N ASP A 142 13.48 6.59 -2.34
CA ASP A 142 14.03 6.27 -1.04
C ASP A 142 13.10 5.26 -0.34
N PRO A 143 13.57 4.05 0.02
CA PRO A 143 14.96 3.57 -0.01
C PRO A 143 15.61 3.55 -1.41
N PRO A 144 16.95 3.64 -1.53
CA PRO A 144 17.64 3.73 -2.82
C PRO A 144 17.40 2.54 -3.75
N ASP A 145 17.01 1.38 -3.22
CA ASP A 145 16.62 0.20 -3.99
C ASP A 145 15.27 0.36 -4.72
N GLY A 146 14.56 1.46 -4.44
CA GLY A 146 13.31 1.83 -5.07
C GLY A 146 12.15 0.91 -4.70
N ARG A 147 12.21 0.22 -3.55
CA ARG A 147 11.17 -0.72 -3.13
C ARG A 147 10.53 -0.29 -1.82
N LEU A 148 9.31 -0.77 -1.59
CA LEU A 148 8.65 -0.54 -0.32
C LEU A 148 9.44 -1.24 0.79
N PRO A 149 9.61 -0.59 1.96
CA PRO A 149 10.12 -1.28 3.13
C PRO A 149 9.29 -2.53 3.46
N PRO A 150 9.90 -3.56 4.07
CA PRO A 150 9.16 -4.73 4.50
C PRO A 150 8.03 -4.31 5.46
N MET A 151 6.83 -4.84 5.22
CA MET A 151 5.69 -4.55 6.08
C MET A 151 5.91 -5.11 7.49
N MET A 152 5.41 -4.39 8.48
CA MET A 152 5.36 -4.86 9.87
C MET A 152 4.51 -6.14 9.99
N PRO A 153 4.84 -7.08 10.89
CA PRO A 153 4.09 -8.33 11.05
C PRO A 153 2.59 -8.12 11.29
N GLU A 154 2.20 -7.08 12.03
CA GLU A 154 0.80 -6.72 12.28
C GLU A 154 0.09 -6.27 10.99
N ALA A 155 0.79 -5.49 10.15
CA ALA A 155 0.28 -5.05 8.85
C ALA A 155 0.13 -6.24 7.88
N GLN A 156 1.06 -7.19 7.89
CA GLN A 156 0.96 -8.42 7.11
C GLN A 156 -0.27 -9.25 7.50
N LYS A 157 -0.54 -9.40 8.81
CA LYS A 157 -1.75 -10.08 9.29
C LYS A 157 -3.02 -9.37 8.81
N ARG A 158 -3.10 -8.05 8.97
CA ARG A 158 -4.26 -7.26 8.50
C ARG A 158 -4.47 -7.41 7.00
N GLN A 159 -3.40 -7.33 6.21
CA GLN A 159 -3.49 -7.51 4.76
C GLN A 159 -3.96 -8.92 4.39
N ALA A 160 -3.46 -9.95 5.08
CA ALA A 160 -3.90 -11.32 4.86
C ALA A 160 -5.39 -11.51 5.16
N GLU A 161 -5.91 -10.89 6.22
CA GLU A 161 -7.36 -10.91 6.51
C GLU A 161 -8.18 -10.18 5.45
N ILE A 162 -7.74 -9.00 4.99
CA ILE A 162 -8.38 -8.27 3.89
C ILE A 162 -8.34 -9.11 2.60
N GLN A 163 -7.24 -9.79 2.31
CA GLN A 163 -7.11 -10.57 1.07
C GLN A 163 -8.06 -11.78 1.03
N LYS A 164 -8.50 -12.29 2.19
CA LYS A 164 -9.58 -13.31 2.26
C LYS A 164 -10.95 -12.76 1.85
N THR A 165 -11.10 -11.45 1.72
CA THR A 165 -12.38 -10.79 1.38
C THR A 165 -12.35 -10.12 0.00
N ILE A 166 -11.18 -9.79 -0.53
CA ILE A 166 -11.02 -9.22 -1.88
C ILE A 166 -11.29 -10.28 -2.96
N GLY A 167 -12.12 -9.94 -3.95
CA GLY A 167 -12.32 -10.75 -5.16
C GLY A 167 -13.31 -11.90 -5.01
N THR A 168 -13.77 -12.22 -3.81
CA THR A 168 -14.96 -13.05 -3.63
C THR A 168 -16.18 -12.18 -3.91
N PHE A 169 -16.63 -12.14 -5.16
CA PHE A 169 -18.02 -11.76 -5.48
C PHE A 169 -18.97 -12.87 -5.02
N ASP A 170 -18.82 -13.29 -3.77
CA ASP A 170 -19.77 -14.16 -3.12
C ASP A 170 -21.01 -13.33 -2.87
N ARG A 171 -22.04 -13.54 -3.71
CA ARG A 171 -23.31 -12.83 -3.62
C ARG A 171 -23.99 -13.09 -2.27
N GLN A 172 -23.59 -14.12 -1.52
CA GLN A 172 -24.09 -14.42 -0.18
C GLN A 172 -23.45 -13.56 0.92
N ARG A 173 -22.46 -12.72 0.60
CA ARG A 173 -21.73 -11.90 1.57
C ARG A 173 -22.22 -10.46 1.68
N TYR A 174 -23.07 -10.02 0.75
CA TYR A 174 -23.60 -8.66 0.69
C TYR A 174 -25.12 -8.72 0.91
N ASP A 175 -25.56 -8.57 2.15
CA ASP A 175 -26.97 -8.56 2.53
C ASP A 175 -27.57 -7.14 2.39
N SER A 176 -26.73 -6.11 2.49
CA SER A 176 -27.09 -4.70 2.39
C SER A 176 -26.12 -3.91 1.52
N TRP A 177 -26.54 -2.71 1.12
CA TRP A 177 -25.64 -1.75 0.46
C TRP A 177 -24.49 -1.31 1.36
N GLU A 178 -24.63 -1.44 2.69
CA GLU A 178 -23.59 -1.09 3.67
C GLU A 178 -22.40 -2.06 3.66
N ASP A 179 -22.62 -3.30 3.24
CA ASP A 179 -21.58 -4.35 3.16
C ASP A 179 -20.58 -4.08 2.03
N PHE A 180 -20.95 -3.22 1.08
CA PHE A 180 -20.06 -2.81 0.02
C PHE A 180 -19.01 -1.81 0.53
N PRO A 181 -17.74 -1.95 0.11
CA PRO A 181 -16.72 -0.95 0.38
C PRO A 181 -17.13 0.46 -0.09
N THR A 182 -16.58 1.49 0.55
CA THR A 182 -16.87 2.90 0.25
C THR A 182 -16.66 3.26 -1.22
N VAL A 183 -15.68 2.64 -1.88
CA VAL A 183 -15.40 2.85 -3.31
C VAL A 183 -16.50 2.30 -4.20
N THR A 184 -17.05 1.12 -3.88
CA THR A 184 -18.16 0.51 -4.63
C THR A 184 -19.46 1.29 -4.45
N ARG A 185 -19.61 1.93 -3.29
CA ARG A 185 -20.75 2.83 -2.98
C ARG A 185 -20.56 4.25 -3.50
N CYS A 186 -19.48 4.54 -4.23
CA CYS A 186 -19.14 5.87 -4.75
C CYS A 186 -19.02 6.97 -3.68
N ILE A 187 -18.63 6.61 -2.45
CA ILE A 187 -18.49 7.57 -1.34
C ILE A 187 -17.08 8.12 -1.29
N ALA A 188 -16.09 7.23 -1.17
CA ALA A 188 -14.70 7.62 -1.01
C ALA A 188 -13.76 6.50 -1.45
N GLU A 189 -12.62 6.90 -1.99
CA GLU A 189 -11.51 6.01 -2.33
C GLU A 189 -10.34 6.22 -1.36
N HIS A 190 -9.49 5.20 -1.25
CA HIS A 190 -8.25 5.28 -0.48
C HIS A 190 -7.35 6.43 -0.99
N THR A 191 -6.58 7.04 -0.09
CA THR A 191 -5.61 8.09 -0.41
C THR A 191 -4.35 7.92 0.45
N PRO A 192 -3.14 8.16 -0.10
CA PRO A 192 -2.85 8.56 -1.48
C PRO A 192 -3.05 7.40 -2.48
N ASN A 193 -3.27 7.75 -3.75
CA ASN A 193 -3.35 6.78 -4.84
C ASN A 193 -1.95 6.50 -5.41
N GLY A 194 -1.73 5.26 -5.88
CA GLY A 194 -0.54 4.90 -6.65
C GLY A 194 -0.63 5.38 -8.10
N PRO A 195 0.38 5.08 -8.95
CA PRO A 195 0.29 5.34 -10.38
C PRO A 195 -0.88 4.56 -10.98
N GLN A 196 -1.68 5.23 -11.81
CA GLN A 196 -2.86 4.66 -12.45
C GLN A 196 -2.88 4.98 -13.95
N GLY A 197 -3.73 4.28 -14.71
CA GLY A 197 -3.87 4.49 -16.15
C GLY A 197 -4.96 5.49 -16.52
N TYR A 198 -5.98 5.64 -15.70
CA TYR A 198 -7.17 6.48 -15.95
C TYR A 198 -7.60 7.12 -14.63
N ASN A 199 -8.46 8.15 -14.66
CA ASN A 199 -9.04 8.76 -13.46
C ASN A 199 -8.00 9.27 -12.45
N SER A 200 -6.92 9.86 -12.96
CA SER A 200 -5.72 10.20 -12.20
C SER A 200 -5.57 11.69 -11.93
N GLY A 201 -6.43 12.54 -12.49
CA GLY A 201 -6.39 13.97 -12.27
C GLY A 201 -6.74 14.33 -10.82
N THR A 202 -5.99 15.27 -10.24
CA THR A 202 -6.29 15.89 -8.96
C THR A 202 -6.04 17.38 -9.03
N LEU A 203 -7.08 18.18 -8.91
CA LEU A 203 -6.97 19.62 -8.74
C LEU A 203 -6.74 19.91 -7.25
N ILE A 204 -5.59 20.52 -6.96
CA ILE A 204 -5.26 21.02 -5.63
C ILE A 204 -5.50 22.53 -5.61
N THR A 205 -6.27 22.98 -4.64
CA THR A 205 -6.45 24.40 -4.31
C THR A 205 -6.06 24.65 -2.86
N GLN A 206 -5.49 25.82 -2.58
CA GLN A 206 -5.04 26.18 -1.24
C GLN A 206 -5.64 27.51 -0.78
N SER A 207 -5.86 27.60 0.52
CA SER A 207 -6.08 28.86 1.23
C SER A 207 -5.26 28.84 2.52
N PRO A 208 -5.05 29.97 3.21
CA PRO A 208 -4.37 29.95 4.49
C PRO A 208 -4.99 28.89 5.43
N GLY A 209 -4.17 27.95 5.90
CA GLY A 209 -4.59 26.88 6.81
C GLY A 209 -5.34 25.70 6.19
N TRP A 210 -5.52 25.64 4.87
CA TRP A 210 -6.28 24.56 4.22
C TRP A 210 -5.68 24.11 2.88
N ILE A 211 -5.82 22.80 2.61
CA ILE A 211 -5.63 22.21 1.29
C ILE A 211 -6.94 21.52 0.91
N VAL A 212 -7.42 21.78 -0.31
CA VAL A 212 -8.55 21.04 -0.89
C VAL A 212 -8.06 20.28 -2.11
N MET A 213 -8.34 18.98 -2.14
CA MET A 213 -8.02 18.10 -3.25
C MET A 213 -9.31 17.63 -3.90
N PHE A 214 -9.60 18.15 -5.09
CA PHE A 214 -10.67 17.68 -5.96
C PHE A 214 -10.12 16.62 -6.89
N ARG A 215 -10.56 15.39 -6.72
CA ARG A 215 -10.10 14.28 -7.54
C ARG A 215 -11.03 14.05 -8.72
N GLU A 216 -10.46 13.71 -9.87
CA GLU A 216 -11.20 13.31 -11.06
C GLU A 216 -12.13 12.13 -10.76
N ARG A 217 -11.65 11.17 -9.97
CA ARG A 217 -12.44 10.06 -9.46
C ARG A 217 -12.70 10.20 -7.98
N LEU A 218 -13.98 10.34 -7.66
CA LEU A 218 -14.61 10.26 -6.33
C LEU A 218 -14.00 11.20 -5.28
N ASP A 219 -14.90 11.83 -4.53
CA ASP A 219 -14.63 12.58 -3.30
C ASP A 219 -13.81 13.88 -3.45
N THR A 220 -13.98 14.77 -2.48
CA THR A 220 -13.19 15.99 -2.28
C THR A 220 -12.59 15.95 -0.89
N ARG A 221 -11.25 15.95 -0.81
CA ARG A 221 -10.57 15.95 0.49
C ARG A 221 -10.31 17.38 0.93
N ILE A 222 -10.84 17.75 2.10
CA ILE A 222 -10.59 19.04 2.74
C ILE A 222 -9.68 18.79 3.94
N ILE A 223 -8.46 19.32 3.87
CA ILE A 223 -7.37 19.01 4.81
C ILE A 223 -7.00 20.28 5.58
N PRO A 224 -7.35 20.38 6.88
CA PRO A 224 -6.89 21.49 7.72
C PRO A 224 -5.40 21.36 8.06
N LEU A 225 -4.68 22.48 8.09
CA LEU A 225 -3.25 22.55 8.41
C LEU A 225 -2.97 23.06 9.84
N ASP A 226 -4.02 23.37 10.61
CA ASP A 226 -3.94 24.04 11.90
C ASP A 226 -3.87 23.09 13.11
N LYS A 227 -3.42 21.85 12.90
CA LYS A 227 -3.25 20.79 13.93
C LYS A 227 -4.50 20.53 14.77
N ARG A 228 -5.69 20.92 14.29
CA ARG A 228 -6.94 20.57 14.96
C ARG A 228 -7.06 19.04 15.08
N PRO A 229 -7.79 18.54 16.08
CA PRO A 229 -8.04 17.10 16.21
C PRO A 229 -8.61 16.52 14.92
N HIS A 230 -8.20 15.29 14.60
CA HIS A 230 -8.88 14.51 13.57
C HIS A 230 -10.32 14.23 14.01
N ILE A 231 -11.21 13.97 13.04
CA ILE A 231 -12.56 13.48 13.36
C ILE A 231 -12.39 12.13 14.07
N ASP A 232 -13.01 12.01 15.25
CA ASP A 232 -12.97 10.80 16.07
C ASP A 232 -13.55 9.59 15.30
N ASP A 233 -13.21 8.38 15.71
CA ASP A 233 -13.56 7.10 15.02
C ASP A 233 -15.07 6.74 15.05
N HIS A 234 -15.97 7.72 15.17
CA HIS A 234 -17.41 7.53 15.30
C HIS A 234 -18.15 7.49 13.96
#